data_AF-S5SRX1-F1
#
_entry.id   AF-S5SRX1-F1
#
_cell.length_a   1.000
_cell.length_b   1.000
_cell.length_c   1.000
_cell.angle_alpha   90.00
_cell.angle_beta   90.00
_cell.angle_gamma   90.00
#
_symmetry.space_group_name_H-M   'P 1'
#
loop_
_entity.id
_entity.type
_entity.pdbx_description
1 polymer ?
#
loop_
_entity_poly.entity_id
_entity_poly.type
_entity_poly.pdbx_seq_one_letter_code
_entity_poly.pdbx_strand_id
1 'polypeptide(L)'
;MSAFNDDALHADDAATLQQLAASSDLDRPREQLHFFLFATEECARDALARAAEDGWEPHGKIHELTGVPDGAQPPTHPWAAAVGRGDMAVNAETLPRIRTFFEDLCTMFDGLYDGWEAATDEQLDDSITMEELNDEELEFLVKLRQLAKKIEIADDLPAIQRCFARYRTEWHATKPKKRFDPDAIIHTLGVACGDLIAHELDLRWVRLADQHGTDFALISEFDDASGINVFPINAVSTRWDDPTKPGLDEYVEDVLEWAEDID
;
A
#
# COMPACT_ATOMS: atom_id res chain seq x y z
N MET A 1 -26.26 -15.08 19.57
CA MET A 1 -26.07 -16.50 19.21
C MET A 1 -27.21 -16.93 18.31
N SER A 2 -27.10 -16.57 17.02
CA SER A 2 -27.96 -17.11 15.97
C SER A 2 -27.40 -18.48 15.58
N ALA A 3 -28.28 -19.46 15.41
CA ALA A 3 -27.88 -20.82 15.03
C ALA A 3 -27.37 -20.80 13.58
N PHE A 4 -26.13 -21.21 13.38
CA PHE A 4 -25.53 -21.45 12.07
C PHE A 4 -26.38 -22.49 11.33
N ASN A 5 -26.85 -22.16 10.14
CA ASN A 5 -27.54 -23.10 9.26
C ASN A 5 -26.48 -23.77 8.38
N ASP A 6 -25.92 -24.87 8.86
CA ASP A 6 -24.77 -25.59 8.27
C ASP A 6 -25.01 -26.17 6.87
N ASP A 7 -26.26 -26.24 6.39
CA ASP A 7 -26.61 -27.00 5.17
C ASP A 7 -26.20 -26.31 3.84
N ALA A 8 -25.59 -25.12 3.86
CA ALA A 8 -25.20 -24.36 2.66
C ALA A 8 -23.70 -24.04 2.55
N LEU A 9 -22.87 -24.43 3.52
CA LEU A 9 -21.44 -24.11 3.54
C LEU A 9 -20.62 -25.35 3.21
N HIS A 10 -19.55 -25.20 2.40
CA HIS A 10 -18.56 -26.26 2.28
C HIS A 10 -17.85 -26.44 3.63
N ALA A 11 -17.46 -27.68 3.95
CA ALA A 11 -16.78 -27.99 5.21
C ALA A 11 -15.54 -27.13 5.44
N ASP A 12 -14.82 -26.79 4.37
CA ASP A 12 -13.64 -25.94 4.41
C ASP A 12 -14.00 -24.46 4.64
N ASP A 13 -15.15 -23.99 4.16
CA ASP A 13 -15.60 -22.61 4.40
C ASP A 13 -15.95 -22.39 5.88
N ALA A 14 -16.67 -23.34 6.49
CA ALA A 14 -17.06 -23.23 7.88
C ALA A 14 -15.84 -23.14 8.80
N ALA A 15 -14.80 -23.94 8.52
CA ALA A 15 -13.54 -23.90 9.26
C ALA A 15 -12.80 -22.57 9.06
N THR A 16 -12.69 -22.08 7.82
CA THR A 16 -12.03 -20.81 7.50
C THR A 16 -12.77 -19.61 8.12
N LEU A 17 -14.10 -19.56 8.02
CA LEU A 17 -14.91 -18.53 8.67
C LEU A 17 -14.77 -18.58 10.20
N GLN A 18 -14.72 -19.78 10.80
CA GLN A 18 -14.49 -19.92 12.23
C GLN A 18 -13.12 -19.37 12.65
N GLN A 19 -12.08 -19.62 11.83
CA GLN A 19 -10.74 -19.10 12.09
C GLN A 19 -10.69 -17.58 11.97
N LEU A 20 -11.29 -16.99 10.92
CA LEU A 20 -11.34 -15.54 10.73
C LEU A 20 -12.16 -14.85 11.83
N ALA A 21 -13.30 -15.43 12.22
CA ALA A 21 -14.16 -14.90 13.28
C ALA A 21 -13.48 -14.88 14.67
N ALA A 22 -12.39 -15.63 14.85
CA ALA A 22 -11.63 -15.61 16.10
C ALA A 22 -10.89 -14.28 16.33
N SER A 23 -10.58 -13.54 15.25
CA SER A 23 -9.82 -12.29 15.30
C SER A 23 -10.47 -11.12 14.57
N SER A 24 -11.61 -11.31 13.91
CA SER A 24 -12.20 -10.31 13.00
C SER A 24 -13.72 -10.21 13.07
N ASP A 25 -14.28 -9.01 12.90
CA ASP A 25 -15.72 -8.77 12.78
C ASP A 25 -16.22 -9.00 11.33
N LEU A 26 -16.61 -10.23 11.03
CA LEU A 26 -16.97 -10.69 9.68
C LEU A 26 -18.17 -9.97 9.03
N ASP A 27 -18.93 -9.17 9.78
CA ASP A 27 -20.02 -8.36 9.23
C ASP A 27 -19.54 -7.03 8.62
N ARG A 28 -18.26 -6.67 8.81
CA ARG A 28 -17.64 -5.51 8.17
C ARG A 28 -17.21 -5.83 6.74
N PRO A 29 -17.36 -4.89 5.80
CA PRO A 29 -16.70 -4.95 4.49
C PRO A 29 -15.20 -5.20 4.64
N ARG A 30 -14.66 -6.09 3.82
CA ARG A 30 -13.24 -6.47 3.84
C ARG A 30 -12.80 -6.91 2.45
N GLU A 31 -11.51 -6.73 2.17
CA GLU A 31 -10.90 -7.30 0.99
C GLU A 31 -11.04 -8.82 1.03
N GLN A 32 -11.50 -9.38 -0.08
CA GLN A 32 -11.57 -10.81 -0.30
C GLN A 32 -11.06 -11.12 -1.70
N LEU A 33 -10.31 -12.21 -1.82
CA LEU A 33 -9.76 -12.69 -3.07
C LEU A 33 -10.30 -14.08 -3.37
N HIS A 34 -10.58 -14.34 -4.65
CA HIS A 34 -11.07 -15.62 -5.15
C HIS A 34 -10.16 -16.09 -6.27
N PHE A 35 -9.78 -17.36 -6.21
CA PHE A 35 -8.78 -17.97 -7.08
C PHE A 35 -9.40 -19.02 -8.00
N PHE A 36 -8.93 -19.04 -9.24
CA PHE A 36 -9.46 -19.89 -10.29
C PHE A 36 -8.35 -20.51 -11.13
N LEU A 37 -8.64 -21.68 -11.70
CA LEU A 37 -7.83 -22.34 -12.70
C LEU A 37 -8.67 -22.57 -13.96
N PHE A 38 -8.15 -22.24 -15.15
CA PHE A 38 -8.84 -22.39 -16.43
C PHE A 38 -8.05 -23.25 -17.41
N ALA A 39 -8.76 -23.90 -18.33
CA ALA A 39 -8.16 -24.71 -19.38
C ALA A 39 -7.32 -23.88 -20.36
N THR A 40 -7.71 -22.62 -20.61
CA THR A 40 -7.01 -21.69 -21.51
C THR A 40 -6.95 -20.26 -20.95
N GLU A 41 -5.98 -19.47 -21.41
CA GLU A 41 -5.88 -18.04 -21.08
C GLU A 41 -7.12 -17.25 -21.54
N GLU A 42 -7.69 -17.62 -22.69
CA GLU A 42 -8.89 -17.00 -23.24
C GLU A 42 -10.10 -17.22 -22.31
N CYS A 43 -10.29 -18.45 -21.83
CA CYS A 43 -11.33 -18.75 -20.84
C CYS A 43 -11.16 -17.96 -19.55
N ALA A 44 -9.92 -17.83 -19.05
CA ALA A 44 -9.63 -17.01 -17.89
C ALA A 44 -10.02 -15.55 -18.13
N ARG A 45 -9.63 -14.98 -19.27
CA ARG A 45 -9.93 -13.57 -19.62
C ARG A 45 -11.43 -13.31 -19.71
N ASP A 46 -12.17 -14.21 -20.36
CA ASP A 46 -13.62 -14.08 -20.52
C ASP A 46 -14.35 -14.24 -19.18
N ALA A 47 -13.90 -15.15 -18.32
CA ALA A 47 -14.42 -15.30 -16.96
C ALA A 47 -14.19 -14.04 -16.11
N LEU A 48 -12.98 -13.46 -16.14
CA LEU A 48 -12.69 -12.21 -15.43
C LEU A 48 -13.54 -11.04 -15.95
N ALA A 49 -13.72 -10.94 -17.26
CA ALA A 49 -14.57 -9.91 -17.85
C ALA A 49 -16.03 -10.06 -17.39
N ARG A 50 -16.55 -11.28 -17.31
CA ARG A 50 -17.91 -11.54 -16.80
C ARG A 50 -18.03 -11.26 -15.30
N ALA A 51 -17.02 -11.58 -14.51
CA ALA A 51 -17.00 -11.26 -13.08
C ALA A 51 -17.03 -9.73 -12.83
N ALA A 52 -16.33 -8.96 -13.67
CA ALA A 52 -16.31 -7.49 -13.60
C ALA A 52 -17.68 -6.85 -13.82
N GLU A 53 -18.58 -7.47 -14.59
CA GLU A 53 -19.97 -6.99 -14.75
C GLU A 53 -20.76 -7.02 -13.43
N ASP A 54 -20.35 -7.86 -12.48
CA ASP A 54 -20.94 -7.98 -11.14
C ASP A 54 -20.12 -7.25 -10.05
N GLY A 55 -19.11 -6.46 -10.44
CA GLY A 55 -18.30 -5.62 -9.57
C GLY A 55 -17.09 -6.30 -8.95
N TRP A 56 -16.59 -7.38 -9.55
CA TRP A 56 -15.35 -8.05 -9.15
C TRP A 56 -14.18 -7.60 -10.02
N GLU A 57 -13.07 -7.22 -9.40
CA GLU A 57 -11.92 -6.66 -10.12
C GLU A 57 -10.82 -7.72 -10.30
N PRO A 58 -10.18 -7.83 -11.47
CA PRO A 58 -9.01 -8.70 -11.64
C PRO A 58 -7.93 -8.40 -10.61
N HIS A 59 -7.44 -9.43 -9.93
CA HIS A 59 -6.34 -9.32 -8.98
C HIS A 59 -5.09 -9.99 -9.56
N GLY A 60 -4.09 -9.18 -9.91
CA GLY A 60 -2.85 -9.64 -10.55
C GLY A 60 -3.00 -10.02 -12.03
N LYS A 61 -1.98 -10.69 -12.58
CA LYS A 61 -1.95 -11.13 -13.99
C LYS A 61 -2.41 -12.58 -14.13
N ILE A 62 -3.18 -12.86 -15.18
CA ILE A 62 -3.41 -14.23 -15.65
C ILE A 62 -2.06 -14.84 -16.02
N HIS A 63 -1.76 -16.03 -15.50
CA HIS A 63 -0.49 -16.69 -15.76
C HIS A 63 -0.64 -18.20 -15.88
N GLU A 64 0.24 -18.81 -16.68
CA GLU A 64 0.32 -20.26 -16.82
C GLU A 64 1.13 -20.84 -15.65
N LEU A 65 0.59 -21.87 -15.01
CA LEU A 65 1.25 -22.69 -14.01
C LEU A 65 2.33 -23.53 -14.71
N THR A 66 3.52 -22.94 -14.80
CA THR A 66 4.71 -23.61 -15.31
C THR A 66 5.40 -24.44 -14.22
N GLY A 67 6.11 -25.51 -14.59
CA GLY A 67 6.92 -26.30 -13.65
C GLY A 67 6.35 -27.65 -13.21
N VAL A 68 5.67 -28.36 -14.11
CA VAL A 68 5.26 -29.75 -13.87
C VAL A 68 6.50 -30.62 -13.60
N PRO A 69 6.61 -31.31 -12.45
CA PRO A 69 7.74 -32.18 -12.17
C PRO A 69 7.94 -33.24 -13.26
N ASP A 70 9.19 -33.62 -13.53
CA ASP A 70 9.50 -34.59 -14.58
C ASP A 70 8.74 -35.91 -14.35
N GLY A 71 7.92 -36.31 -15.34
CA GLY A 71 7.04 -37.48 -15.25
C GLY A 71 5.63 -37.25 -14.70
N ALA A 72 5.27 -36.03 -14.26
CA ALA A 72 3.88 -35.70 -13.92
C ALA A 72 3.08 -35.29 -15.17
N GLN A 73 1.78 -35.58 -15.17
CA GLN A 73 0.89 -35.09 -16.22
C GLN A 73 0.70 -33.57 -16.07
N PRO A 74 0.68 -32.82 -17.18
CA PRO A 74 0.36 -31.40 -17.12
C PRO A 74 -1.04 -31.19 -16.53
N PRO A 75 -1.25 -30.10 -15.76
CA PRO A 75 -2.55 -29.82 -15.19
C PRO A 75 -3.56 -29.61 -16.31
N THR A 76 -4.78 -30.08 -16.09
CA THR A 76 -5.90 -29.90 -17.02
C THR A 76 -6.32 -28.43 -17.13
N HIS A 77 -6.03 -27.63 -16.11
CA HIS A 77 -6.34 -26.20 -16.03
C HIS A 77 -5.05 -25.44 -15.67
N PRO A 78 -4.16 -25.18 -16.64
CA PRO A 78 -2.87 -24.57 -16.36
C PRO A 78 -2.96 -23.05 -16.15
N TRP A 79 -4.08 -22.38 -16.41
CA TRP A 79 -4.15 -20.92 -16.35
C TRP A 79 -4.74 -20.44 -15.04
N ALA A 80 -3.94 -19.81 -14.19
CA ALA A 80 -4.37 -19.25 -12.92
C ALA A 80 -4.81 -17.80 -13.07
N ALA A 81 -5.89 -17.44 -12.36
CA ALA A 81 -6.41 -16.08 -12.29
C ALA A 81 -7.03 -15.84 -10.91
N ALA A 82 -7.17 -14.56 -10.54
CA ALA A 82 -7.85 -14.15 -9.32
C ALA A 82 -8.70 -12.91 -9.54
N VAL A 83 -9.73 -12.75 -8.71
CA VAL A 83 -10.50 -11.50 -8.57
C VAL A 83 -10.59 -11.08 -7.12
N GLY A 84 -10.72 -9.77 -6.90
CA GLY A 84 -10.88 -9.17 -5.59
C GLY A 84 -12.10 -8.26 -5.48
N ARG A 85 -12.56 -8.08 -4.25
CA ARG A 85 -13.61 -7.11 -3.89
C ARG A 85 -13.52 -6.74 -2.40
N GLY A 86 -13.71 -5.46 -2.07
CA GLY A 86 -13.54 -4.94 -0.69
C GLY A 86 -14.78 -4.35 -0.02
N ASP A 87 -15.88 -4.16 -0.75
CA ASP A 87 -17.11 -3.49 -0.28
C ASP A 87 -18.15 -4.44 0.31
N MET A 88 -17.80 -5.72 0.53
CA MET A 88 -18.73 -6.75 1.01
C MET A 88 -18.19 -7.48 2.25
N ALA A 89 -19.13 -7.86 3.13
CA ALA A 89 -18.86 -8.74 4.26
C ALA A 89 -18.54 -10.17 3.78
N VAL A 90 -17.69 -10.88 4.53
CA VAL A 90 -17.38 -12.31 4.29
C VAL A 90 -17.84 -13.12 5.49
N ASN A 91 -19.10 -13.54 5.46
CA ASN A 91 -19.74 -14.23 6.57
C ASN A 91 -20.57 -15.41 6.07
N ALA A 92 -21.27 -16.08 7.00
CA ALA A 92 -22.08 -17.26 6.71
C ALA A 92 -23.27 -16.98 5.76
N GLU A 93 -23.66 -15.71 5.59
CA GLU A 93 -24.75 -15.31 4.70
C GLU A 93 -24.25 -14.99 3.28
N THR A 94 -23.14 -14.28 3.17
CA THR A 94 -22.61 -13.81 1.87
C THR A 94 -21.82 -14.89 1.15
N LEU A 95 -20.95 -15.61 1.85
CA LEU A 95 -19.99 -16.53 1.25
C LEU A 95 -20.62 -17.64 0.40
N PRO A 96 -21.71 -18.33 0.84
CA PRO A 96 -22.34 -19.36 0.01
C PRO A 96 -22.79 -18.83 -1.35
N ARG A 97 -23.32 -17.60 -1.39
CA ARG A 97 -23.81 -16.97 -2.63
C ARG A 97 -22.65 -16.60 -3.56
N ILE A 98 -21.57 -16.09 -2.99
CA ILE A 98 -20.36 -15.74 -3.73
C ILE A 98 -19.73 -17.02 -4.33
N ARG A 99 -19.66 -18.10 -3.54
CA ARG A 99 -19.19 -19.40 -4.04
C ARG A 99 -20.03 -19.94 -5.17
N THR A 100 -21.35 -19.96 -5.03
CA THR A 100 -22.23 -20.42 -6.11
C THR A 100 -22.01 -19.61 -7.39
N PHE A 101 -21.90 -18.28 -7.27
CA PHE A 101 -21.60 -17.42 -8.42
C PHE A 101 -20.30 -17.82 -9.13
N PHE A 102 -19.23 -18.07 -8.37
CA PHE A 102 -17.93 -18.41 -8.94
C PHE A 102 -17.83 -19.85 -9.44
N GLU A 103 -18.50 -20.80 -8.79
CA GLU A 103 -18.59 -22.19 -9.27
C GLU A 103 -19.39 -22.26 -10.60
N ASP A 104 -20.45 -21.47 -10.73
CA ASP A 104 -21.20 -21.31 -11.97
C ASP A 104 -20.35 -20.63 -13.06
N LEU A 105 -19.58 -19.60 -12.70
CA LEU A 105 -18.64 -18.91 -13.59
C LEU A 105 -17.58 -19.88 -14.13
N CYS A 106 -16.93 -20.64 -13.26
CA CYS A 106 -15.96 -21.66 -13.64
C CYS A 106 -16.56 -22.72 -14.55
N THR A 107 -17.78 -23.18 -14.26
CA THR A 107 -18.50 -24.13 -15.12
C THR A 107 -18.75 -23.57 -16.52
N MET A 108 -19.07 -22.26 -16.62
CA MET A 108 -19.34 -21.59 -17.90
C MET A 108 -18.09 -21.49 -18.78
N PHE A 109 -16.92 -21.32 -18.18
CA PHE A 109 -15.66 -21.03 -18.88
C PHE A 109 -14.61 -22.15 -18.74
N ASP A 110 -15.03 -23.40 -18.56
CA ASP A 110 -14.11 -24.56 -18.45
C ASP A 110 -12.98 -24.32 -17.44
N GLY A 111 -13.39 -23.99 -16.23
CA GLY A 111 -12.51 -23.68 -15.11
C GLY A 111 -12.87 -24.43 -13.83
N LEU A 112 -12.02 -24.25 -12.83
CA LEU A 112 -12.15 -24.76 -11.48
C LEU A 112 -12.01 -23.60 -10.50
N TYR A 113 -12.91 -23.57 -9.53
CA TYR A 113 -12.80 -22.69 -8.38
C TYR A 113 -11.82 -23.32 -7.37
N ASP A 114 -10.69 -22.66 -7.13
CA ASP A 114 -9.60 -23.19 -6.31
C ASP A 114 -9.80 -22.83 -4.82
N GLY A 115 -10.24 -21.60 -4.54
CA GLY A 115 -10.49 -21.18 -3.18
C GLY A 115 -10.68 -19.67 -3.03
N TRP A 116 -10.69 -19.24 -1.78
CA TRP A 116 -10.80 -17.84 -1.40
C TRP A 116 -9.98 -17.52 -0.16
N GLU A 117 -9.67 -16.24 0.01
CA GLU A 117 -9.15 -15.67 1.25
C GLU A 117 -9.81 -14.32 1.53
N ALA A 118 -9.71 -13.86 2.77
CA ALA A 118 -10.21 -12.55 3.18
C ALA A 118 -9.29 -11.91 4.20
N ALA A 119 -9.17 -10.58 4.12
CA ALA A 119 -8.40 -9.80 5.07
C ALA A 119 -8.95 -9.94 6.49
N THR A 120 -8.04 -10.03 7.46
CA THR A 120 -8.35 -9.92 8.89
C THR A 120 -8.52 -8.46 9.30
N ASP A 121 -9.13 -8.22 10.45
CA ASP A 121 -9.23 -6.85 10.99
C ASP A 121 -7.82 -6.24 11.25
N GLU A 122 -6.82 -7.04 11.59
CA GLU A 122 -5.41 -6.61 11.70
C GLU A 122 -4.87 -6.13 10.34
N GLN A 123 -5.14 -6.85 9.25
CA GLN A 123 -4.74 -6.44 7.89
C GLN A 123 -5.52 -5.21 7.39
N LEU A 124 -6.76 -5.02 7.84
CA LEU A 124 -7.54 -3.82 7.55
C LEU A 124 -6.99 -2.60 8.31
N ASP A 125 -6.60 -2.78 9.57
CA ASP A 125 -6.03 -1.72 10.40
C ASP A 125 -4.58 -1.36 9.97
N ASP A 126 -3.86 -2.30 9.36
CA ASP A 126 -2.55 -2.10 8.72
C ASP A 126 -2.64 -1.50 7.30
N SER A 127 -3.85 -1.24 6.79
CA SER A 127 -4.02 -0.68 5.45
C SER A 127 -3.47 0.74 5.35
N ILE A 128 -2.55 0.93 4.41
CA ILE A 128 -2.06 2.25 4.05
C ILE A 128 -3.13 2.93 3.20
N THR A 129 -3.62 4.07 3.65
CA THR A 129 -4.53 4.93 2.90
C THR A 129 -3.76 6.09 2.29
N MET A 130 -4.00 6.34 1.01
CA MET A 130 -3.36 7.39 0.24
C MET A 130 -4.42 8.36 -0.26
N GLU A 131 -4.23 9.64 0.03
CA GLU A 131 -5.17 10.70 -0.33
C GLU A 131 -4.47 11.92 -0.91
N GLU A 132 -5.18 12.61 -1.81
CA GLU A 132 -4.78 13.94 -2.25
C GLU A 132 -4.72 14.91 -1.08
N LEU A 133 -3.75 15.83 -1.12
CA LEU A 133 -3.67 16.89 -0.12
C LEU A 133 -4.90 17.78 -0.17
N ASN A 134 -5.49 18.04 0.99
CA ASN A 134 -6.57 19.02 1.12
C ASN A 134 -6.04 20.47 1.15
N ASP A 135 -6.95 21.45 1.14
CA ASP A 135 -6.59 22.87 1.15
C ASP A 135 -5.74 23.29 2.36
N GLU A 136 -6.00 22.73 3.55
CA GLU A 136 -5.26 23.07 4.77
C GLU A 136 -3.83 22.52 4.73
N GLU A 137 -3.66 21.32 4.18
CA GLU A 137 -2.37 20.65 3.98
C GLU A 137 -1.53 21.34 2.91
N LEU A 138 -2.15 21.71 1.79
CA LEU A 138 -1.49 22.52 0.76
C LEU A 138 -1.04 23.87 1.32
N GLU A 139 -1.88 24.54 2.10
CA GLU A 139 -1.49 25.77 2.79
C GLU A 139 -0.34 25.55 3.78
N PHE A 140 -0.33 24.42 4.48
CA PHE A 140 0.74 24.06 5.40
C PHE A 140 2.08 23.89 4.66
N LEU A 141 2.11 23.11 3.57
CA LEU A 141 3.31 22.97 2.74
C LEU A 141 3.77 24.32 2.17
N VAL A 142 2.84 25.18 1.74
CA VAL A 142 3.17 26.55 1.29
C VAL A 142 3.83 27.37 2.40
N LYS A 143 3.34 27.30 3.64
CA LYS A 143 3.94 27.99 4.80
C LYS A 143 5.36 27.49 5.07
N LEU A 144 5.58 26.17 4.97
CA LEU A 144 6.92 25.57 5.13
C LEU A 144 7.88 26.02 4.03
N ARG A 145 7.45 26.06 2.77
CA ARG A 145 8.26 26.60 1.64
C ARG A 145 8.61 28.07 1.83
N GLN A 146 7.67 28.88 2.33
CA GLN A 146 7.95 30.29 2.66
C GLN A 146 8.96 30.42 3.80
N LEU A 147 8.87 29.56 4.82
CA LEU A 147 9.83 29.52 5.91
C LEU A 147 11.21 29.09 5.41
N ALA A 148 11.31 28.07 4.54
CA ALA A 148 12.55 27.62 3.93
C ALA A 148 13.29 28.78 3.24
N LYS A 149 12.56 29.57 2.43
CA LYS A 149 13.09 30.79 1.79
C LYS A 149 13.55 31.83 2.82
N LYS A 150 12.78 32.04 3.89
CA LYS A 150 13.11 33.00 4.95
C LYS A 150 14.36 32.63 5.74
N ILE A 151 14.63 31.34 5.91
CA ILE A 151 15.85 30.83 6.59
C ILE A 151 16.99 30.53 5.61
N GLU A 152 16.86 31.00 4.37
CA GLU A 152 17.87 30.93 3.31
C GLU A 152 18.28 29.49 2.95
N ILE A 153 17.34 28.55 3.01
CA ILE A 153 17.50 27.25 2.36
C ILE A 153 17.33 27.49 0.85
N ALA A 154 18.40 27.28 0.09
CA ALA A 154 18.33 27.24 -1.36
C ALA A 154 17.70 25.92 -1.81
N ASP A 155 17.26 25.90 -3.06
CA ASP A 155 16.69 24.75 -3.78
C ASP A 155 17.76 23.74 -4.24
N ASP A 156 18.90 23.68 -3.54
CA ASP A 156 19.99 22.75 -3.82
C ASP A 156 20.36 21.91 -2.59
N LEU A 157 20.73 20.65 -2.85
CA LEU A 157 21.08 19.68 -1.82
C LEU A 157 22.20 20.15 -0.87
N PRO A 158 23.32 20.73 -1.38
CA PRO A 158 24.35 21.27 -0.49
C PRO A 158 23.85 22.34 0.49
N ALA A 159 22.92 23.22 0.08
CA ALA A 159 22.36 24.24 0.95
C ALA A 159 21.44 23.65 2.01
N ILE A 160 20.59 22.69 1.63
CA ILE A 160 19.71 21.97 2.56
C ILE A 160 20.56 21.26 3.63
N GLN A 161 21.59 20.53 3.21
CA GLN A 161 22.50 19.81 4.12
C GLN A 161 23.24 20.76 5.06
N ARG A 162 23.78 21.87 4.56
CA ARG A 162 24.43 22.90 5.42
C ARG A 162 23.46 23.44 6.48
N CYS A 163 22.21 23.68 6.09
CA CYS A 163 21.18 24.19 6.99
C CYS A 163 20.83 23.16 8.08
N PHE A 164 20.62 21.89 7.69
CA PHE A 164 20.39 20.79 8.60
C PHE A 164 21.52 20.64 9.62
N ALA A 165 22.77 20.52 9.15
CA ALA A 165 23.93 20.36 10.01
C ALA A 165 24.08 21.53 11.02
N ARG A 166 23.83 22.77 10.58
CA ARG A 166 23.84 23.97 11.43
C ARG A 166 22.80 23.87 12.55
N TYR A 167 21.52 23.71 12.19
CA TYR A 167 20.43 23.74 13.18
C TYR A 167 20.46 22.54 14.12
N ARG A 168 20.80 21.36 13.61
CA ARG A 168 20.96 20.15 14.41
C ARG A 168 22.07 20.31 15.45
N THR A 169 23.23 20.80 15.02
CA THR A 169 24.37 21.04 15.92
C THR A 169 24.02 22.05 17.00
N GLU A 170 23.39 23.17 16.63
CA GLU A 170 22.94 24.20 17.58
C GLU A 170 21.94 23.65 18.59
N TRP A 171 20.96 22.88 18.14
CA TRP A 171 19.91 22.31 18.99
C TRP A 171 20.48 21.30 19.99
N HIS A 172 21.32 20.37 19.54
CA HIS A 172 21.94 19.36 20.41
C HIS A 172 22.94 19.98 21.39
N ALA A 173 23.67 21.03 21.00
CA ALA A 173 24.55 21.80 21.89
C ALA A 173 23.78 22.65 22.91
N THR A 174 22.52 22.99 22.62
CA THR A 174 21.66 23.78 23.52
C THR A 174 21.13 22.92 24.66
N LYS A 175 21.15 23.46 25.88
CA LYS A 175 20.61 22.77 27.08
C LYS A 175 19.12 22.49 26.90
N PRO A 176 18.59 21.31 27.33
CA PRO A 176 17.21 20.91 27.07
C PRO A 176 16.15 21.98 27.36
N LYS A 177 16.24 22.67 28.51
CA LYS A 177 15.28 23.72 28.92
C LYS A 177 15.28 25.00 28.06
N LYS A 178 16.24 25.14 27.16
CA LYS A 178 16.43 26.31 26.28
C LYS A 178 16.34 25.95 24.80
N ARG A 179 16.14 24.68 24.47
CA ARG A 179 16.00 24.24 23.09
C ARG A 179 14.74 24.87 22.51
N PHE A 180 14.85 25.31 21.27
CA PHE A 180 13.66 25.60 20.48
C PHE A 180 12.97 24.27 20.12
N ASP A 181 11.70 24.35 19.75
CA ASP A 181 10.98 23.21 19.20
C ASP A 181 11.55 22.86 17.81
N PRO A 182 12.17 21.68 17.63
CA PRO A 182 12.81 21.34 16.37
C PRO A 182 11.80 21.10 15.24
N ASP A 183 10.54 20.83 15.56
CA ASP A 183 9.54 20.38 14.59
C ASP A 183 9.41 21.37 13.43
N ALA A 184 9.35 22.67 13.70
CA ALA A 184 9.24 23.67 12.64
C ALA A 184 10.40 23.59 11.63
N ILE A 185 11.62 23.33 12.10
CA ILE A 185 12.81 23.23 11.24
C ILE A 185 12.88 21.86 10.55
N ILE A 186 12.50 20.79 11.24
CA ILE A 186 12.43 19.43 10.68
C ILE A 186 11.44 19.39 9.52
N HIS A 187 10.21 19.88 9.71
CA HIS A 187 9.21 19.95 8.65
C HIS A 187 9.65 20.85 7.50
N THR A 188 10.29 21.99 7.79
CA THR A 188 10.79 22.90 6.74
C THR A 188 11.87 22.26 5.88
N LEU A 189 12.83 21.57 6.51
CA LEU A 189 13.89 20.84 5.81
C LEU A 189 13.33 19.64 5.06
N GLY A 190 12.37 18.92 5.66
CA GLY A 190 11.68 17.80 5.02
C GLY A 190 10.97 18.23 3.75
N VAL A 191 10.22 19.33 3.78
CA VAL A 191 9.58 19.88 2.57
C VAL A 191 10.60 20.35 1.54
N ALA A 192 11.72 20.95 1.95
CA ALA A 192 12.77 21.35 1.00
C ALA A 192 13.46 20.15 0.33
N CYS A 193 13.79 19.09 1.09
CA CYS A 193 14.26 17.83 0.54
C CYS A 193 13.22 17.20 -0.39
N GLY A 194 11.97 17.18 0.04
CA GLY A 194 10.90 16.56 -0.73
C GLY A 194 10.61 17.30 -2.02
N ASP A 195 10.60 18.63 -2.04
CA ASP A 195 10.44 19.42 -3.27
C ASP A 195 11.58 19.16 -4.26
N LEU A 196 12.81 18.95 -3.77
CA LEU A 196 13.95 18.57 -4.62
C LEU A 196 13.75 17.17 -5.23
N ILE A 197 13.44 16.17 -4.41
CA ILE A 197 13.20 14.79 -4.87
C ILE A 197 12.02 14.74 -5.84
N ALA A 198 10.93 15.43 -5.51
CA ALA A 198 9.74 15.52 -6.35
C ALA A 198 10.03 16.11 -7.72
N HIS A 199 10.89 17.13 -7.79
CA HIS A 199 11.31 17.72 -9.05
C HIS A 199 12.16 16.78 -9.90
N GLU A 200 13.12 16.08 -9.28
CA GLU A 200 14.04 15.19 -10.01
C GLU A 200 13.38 13.89 -10.49
N LEU A 201 12.43 13.35 -9.72
CA LEU A 201 11.78 12.07 -9.98
C LEU A 201 10.33 12.19 -10.48
N ASP A 202 9.87 13.42 -10.77
CA ASP A 202 8.48 13.73 -11.17
C ASP A 202 7.42 13.13 -10.22
N LEU A 203 7.67 13.26 -8.91
CA LEU A 203 6.77 12.76 -7.86
C LEU A 203 5.79 13.86 -7.41
N ARG A 204 4.67 13.43 -6.82
CA ARG A 204 3.66 14.33 -6.25
C ARG A 204 3.51 14.13 -4.76
N TRP A 205 3.22 15.21 -4.04
CA TRP A 205 2.93 15.16 -2.61
C TRP A 205 1.52 14.62 -2.35
N VAL A 206 1.42 13.69 -1.40
CA VAL A 206 0.16 13.11 -0.92
C VAL A 206 0.13 13.01 0.61
N ARG A 207 -1.07 12.78 1.13
CA ARG A 207 -1.30 12.39 2.51
C ARG A 207 -1.33 10.88 2.57
N LEU A 208 -0.41 10.28 3.32
CA LEU A 208 -0.38 8.85 3.56
C LEU A 208 -0.71 8.60 5.03
N ALA A 209 -1.68 7.74 5.30
CA ALA A 209 -2.04 7.35 6.66
C ALA A 209 -1.96 5.84 6.83
N ASP A 210 -1.30 5.43 7.91
CA ASP A 210 -1.15 4.04 8.35
C ASP A 210 -1.52 3.94 9.85
N GLN A 211 -1.29 2.76 10.44
CA GLN A 211 -1.50 2.53 11.87
C GLN A 211 -0.59 3.37 12.80
N HIS A 212 0.49 3.94 12.29
CA HIS A 212 1.45 4.75 13.04
C HIS A 212 1.16 6.25 12.97
N GLY A 213 0.34 6.68 12.02
CA GLY A 213 -0.17 8.05 11.94
C GLY A 213 -0.42 8.50 10.51
N THR A 214 -0.46 9.81 10.33
CA THR A 214 -0.58 10.44 9.02
C THR A 214 0.69 11.23 8.75
N ASP A 215 1.28 11.05 7.57
CA ASP A 215 2.48 11.75 7.13
C ASP A 215 2.32 12.28 5.69
N PHE A 216 3.15 13.26 5.35
CA PHE A 216 3.30 13.75 3.98
C PHE A 216 4.33 12.90 3.24
N ALA A 217 3.90 12.28 2.15
CA ALA A 217 4.72 11.42 1.33
C ALA A 217 4.83 11.97 -0.11
N LEU A 218 5.84 11.49 -0.83
CA LEU A 218 5.95 11.62 -2.28
C LEU A 218 5.71 10.26 -2.91
N ILE A 219 4.92 10.27 -3.98
CA ILE A 219 4.58 9.07 -4.75
C ILE A 219 4.77 9.32 -6.25
N SER A 220 5.03 8.25 -7.01
CA SER A 220 4.99 8.31 -8.47
C SER A 220 3.54 8.32 -8.98
N GLU A 221 3.32 8.70 -10.25
CA GLU A 221 1.98 8.70 -10.86
C GLU A 221 1.34 7.30 -10.95
N PHE A 222 2.11 6.23 -10.75
CA PHE A 222 1.60 4.86 -10.73
C PHE A 222 0.97 4.57 -9.36
N ASP A 223 -0.36 4.59 -9.33
CA ASP A 223 -1.27 4.43 -8.19
C ASP A 223 -1.21 3.06 -7.47
N ASP A 224 -0.16 2.26 -7.69
CA ASP A 224 0.00 0.97 -7.02
C ASP A 224 0.98 1.06 -5.83
N ALA A 225 0.73 0.24 -4.81
CA ALA A 225 1.56 0.13 -3.61
C ALA A 225 2.99 -0.35 -3.88
N SER A 226 3.36 -0.59 -5.15
CA SER A 226 4.71 -0.91 -5.62
C SER A 226 5.48 0.30 -6.16
N GLY A 227 4.88 1.49 -6.20
CA GLY A 227 5.55 2.74 -6.60
C GLY A 227 6.59 3.26 -5.60
N ILE A 228 7.35 4.27 -6.04
CA ILE A 228 8.33 4.97 -5.20
C ILE A 228 7.59 5.76 -4.11
N ASN A 229 7.73 5.32 -2.85
CA ASN A 229 7.18 6.02 -1.68
C ASN A 229 8.31 6.66 -0.88
N VAL A 230 8.37 7.99 -0.85
CA VAL A 230 9.39 8.74 -0.09
C VAL A 230 8.73 9.53 1.03
N PHE A 231 9.34 9.52 2.22
CA PHE A 231 8.85 10.24 3.41
C PHE A 231 9.89 11.28 3.88
N PRO A 232 10.02 12.43 3.21
CA PRO A 232 11.12 13.37 3.45
C PRO A 232 11.14 13.93 4.87
N ILE A 233 9.98 14.22 5.46
CA ILE A 233 9.87 14.80 6.80
C ILE A 233 10.31 13.79 7.85
N ASN A 234 9.84 12.55 7.78
CA ASN A 234 10.28 11.47 8.64
C ASN A 234 11.78 11.16 8.48
N ALA A 235 12.30 11.19 7.25
CA ALA A 235 13.72 10.99 6.97
C ALA A 235 14.60 12.05 7.64
N VAL A 236 14.16 13.32 7.64
CA VAL A 236 14.83 14.41 8.37
C VAL A 236 14.69 14.22 9.88
N SER A 237 13.51 13.89 10.38
CA SER A 237 13.25 13.65 11.81
C SER A 237 14.15 12.55 12.38
N THR A 238 14.20 11.41 11.68
CA THR A 238 15.05 10.26 12.06
C THR A 238 16.53 10.66 12.16
N ARG A 239 17.04 11.42 11.18
CA ARG A 239 18.42 11.91 11.16
C ARG A 239 18.66 13.02 12.18
N TRP A 240 17.64 13.79 12.53
CA TRP A 240 17.72 14.79 13.58
C TRP A 240 18.06 14.14 14.91
N ASP A 241 17.39 13.04 15.25
CA ASP A 241 17.56 12.34 16.52
C ASP A 241 18.76 11.39 16.55
N ASP A 242 19.04 10.69 15.45
CA ASP A 242 20.08 9.67 15.40
C ASP A 242 21.35 10.18 14.67
N PRO A 243 22.45 10.51 15.39
CA PRO A 243 23.69 10.97 14.77
C PRO A 243 24.46 9.88 14.01
N THR A 244 24.04 8.62 14.11
CA THR A 244 24.67 7.51 13.37
C THR A 244 24.12 7.40 11.96
N LYS A 245 22.98 8.04 11.67
CA LYS A 245 22.42 8.09 10.33
C LYS A 245 23.25 9.02 9.42
N PRO A 246 23.36 8.68 8.13
CA PRO A 246 23.88 9.57 7.12
C PRO A 246 23.25 10.96 7.11
N GLY A 247 23.94 11.92 6.49
CA GLY A 247 23.41 13.26 6.25
C GLY A 247 22.20 13.26 5.31
N LEU A 248 21.63 14.45 5.09
CA LEU A 248 20.54 14.61 4.12
C LEU A 248 21.04 14.54 2.67
N ASP A 249 22.31 14.86 2.44
CA ASP A 249 23.00 14.65 1.18
C ASP A 249 22.96 13.19 0.75
N GLU A 250 23.53 12.31 1.57
CA GLU A 250 23.58 10.87 1.29
C GLU A 250 22.17 10.26 1.21
N TYR A 251 21.23 10.72 2.04
CA TYR A 251 19.82 10.31 1.93
C TYR A 251 19.20 10.60 0.57
N VAL A 252 19.35 11.84 0.09
CA VAL A 252 18.74 12.25 -1.17
C VAL A 252 19.43 11.53 -2.33
N GLU A 253 20.75 11.38 -2.28
CA GLU A 253 21.51 10.60 -3.27
C GLU A 253 21.05 9.14 -3.30
N ASP A 254 20.90 8.47 -2.14
CA ASP A 254 20.40 7.10 -2.05
C ASP A 254 19.00 6.95 -2.66
N VAL A 255 18.10 7.92 -2.43
CA VAL A 255 16.74 7.90 -2.97
C VAL A 255 16.75 8.05 -4.49
N LEU A 256 17.58 8.96 -5.01
CA LEU A 256 17.70 9.19 -6.45
C LEU A 256 18.32 7.97 -7.16
N GLU A 257 19.38 7.38 -6.59
CA GLU A 257 20.01 6.16 -7.13
C GLU A 257 19.05 4.97 -7.10
N TRP A 258 18.33 4.78 -6.00
CA TRP A 258 17.34 3.70 -5.88
C TRP A 258 16.20 3.83 -6.90
N ALA A 259 15.79 5.06 -7.24
CA ALA A 259 14.76 5.29 -8.26
C ALA A 259 15.24 4.91 -9.68
N GLU A 260 16.52 5.13 -10.00
CA GLU A 260 17.11 4.72 -11.29
C GLU A 260 17.12 3.19 -11.47
N ASP A 261 17.16 2.42 -10.38
CA ASP A 261 17.19 0.96 -10.40
C ASP A 261 15.80 0.31 -10.63
N ILE A 262 14.71 1.09 -10.51
CA ILE A 262 13.33 0.60 -10.64
C ILE A 262 12.72 0.89 -12.02
N ASP A 263 13.26 1.87 -12.76
CA ASP A 263 12.91 2.19 -14.16
C ASP A 263 13.50 1.19 -15.18
#